data_AF-A0AAV0XVL4-F1
#
_entry.id   AF-A0AAV0XVL4-F1
#
_cell.length_a   1.000
_cell.length_b   1.000
_cell.length_c   1.000
_cell.angle_alpha   90.00
_cell.angle_beta   90.00
_cell.angle_gamma   90.00
#
_symmetry.space_group_name_H-M   'P 1'
#
loop_
_entity.id
_entity.type
_entity.pdbx_description
1 polymer ?
#
loop_
_entity_poly.entity_id
_entity_poly.type
_entity_poly.pdbx_seq_one_letter_code
_entity_poly.pdbx_strand_id
1 'polypeptide(L)'
;MDELYNLIDFYDRVAMHERVPKRYVRDMQNPIDYYSDKEFKNRFRFSKTSVIECLMPLIFNEIEAVTTMRGLPVPQLIKLLAVLRFYGTGNIQVKKKHF
;
A
#
# COMPACT_ATOMS: atom_id res chain seq x y z
N MET A 1 19.97 -34.23 4.09
CA MET A 1 19.34 -34.43 2.77
C MET A 1 18.03 -33.65 2.67
N ASP A 2 17.15 -33.73 3.65
CA ASP A 2 15.86 -33.01 3.66
C ASP A 2 15.99 -31.48 3.58
N GLU A 3 17.02 -30.90 4.19
CA GLU A 3 17.27 -29.45 4.15
C GLU A 3 17.63 -28.95 2.74
N LEU A 4 18.34 -29.76 1.96
CA LEU A 4 18.69 -29.44 0.58
C LEU A 4 17.45 -29.55 -0.34
N TYR A 5 16.60 -30.55 -0.12
CA TYR A 5 15.34 -30.68 -0.85
C TYR A 5 14.37 -29.54 -0.53
N ASN A 6 14.29 -29.11 0.73
CA ASN A 6 13.49 -27.96 1.13
C ASN A 6 14.02 -26.66 0.51
N LEU A 7 15.35 -26.49 0.40
CA LEU A 7 15.96 -25.33 -0.25
C LEU A 7 15.68 -25.29 -1.75
N ILE A 8 15.74 -26.46 -2.42
CA ILE A 8 15.44 -26.59 -3.84
C ILE A 8 13.94 -26.34 -4.10
N ASP A 9 13.05 -26.93 -3.31
CA ASP A 9 11.59 -26.68 -3.41
C ASP A 9 11.25 -25.21 -3.14
N PHE A 10 11.94 -24.57 -2.19
CA PHE A 10 11.83 -23.12 -1.99
C PHE A 10 12.29 -22.32 -3.21
N TYR A 11 13.44 -22.66 -3.79
CA TYR A 11 13.96 -21.99 -4.98
C TYR A 11 13.06 -22.17 -6.19
N ASP A 12 12.53 -23.37 -6.41
CA ASP A 12 11.61 -23.66 -7.50
C ASP A 12 10.29 -22.91 -7.32
N ARG A 13 9.75 -22.83 -6.10
CA ARG A 13 8.56 -22.01 -5.81
C ARG A 13 8.80 -20.52 -6.06
N VAL A 14 9.97 -19.99 -5.67
CA VAL A 14 10.33 -18.58 -5.90
C VAL A 14 10.62 -18.31 -7.37
N ALA A 15 11.25 -19.25 -8.09
CA ALA A 15 11.55 -19.13 -9.52
C ALA A 15 10.29 -19.20 -10.39
N MET A 16 9.29 -19.98 -9.97
CA MET A 16 7.99 -20.10 -10.64
C MET A 16 7.03 -18.92 -10.36
N HIS A 17 7.36 -18.04 -9.41
CA HIS A 17 6.64 -16.78 -9.25
C HIS A 17 7.14 -15.77 -10.28
N GLU A 18 6.38 -15.64 -11.37
CA GLU A 18 6.50 -14.56 -12.34
C GLU A 18 6.63 -13.23 -11.58
N ARG A 19 7.82 -12.61 -11.65
CA ARG A 19 8.07 -11.34 -10.96
C ARG A 19 7.05 -10.34 -11.48
N VAL A 20 6.09 -9.99 -10.64
CA VAL A 20 5.07 -8.99 -10.99
C VAL A 20 5.81 -7.74 -11.50
N PRO A 21 5.49 -7.27 -12.72
CA PRO A 21 6.16 -6.11 -13.28
C PRO A 21 6.13 -4.97 -12.28
N LYS A 22 7.28 -4.32 -12.04
CA LYS A 22 7.35 -3.12 -11.20
C LYS A 22 6.43 -2.07 -11.81
N ARG A 23 5.24 -1.87 -11.24
CA ARG A 23 4.30 -0.84 -11.67
C ARG A 23 4.65 0.45 -10.95
N TYR A 24 5.06 1.42 -11.73
CA TYR A 24 5.17 2.80 -11.28
C TYR A 24 3.76 3.34 -11.10
N VAL A 25 3.48 3.92 -9.93
CA VAL A 25 2.29 4.73 -9.75
C VAL A 25 2.56 6.07 -10.45
N ARG A 26 2.34 6.10 -11.76
CA ARG A 26 2.38 7.30 -12.59
C ARG A 26 0.97 7.87 -12.52
N ASP A 27 0.84 9.13 -12.12
CA ASP A 27 -0.42 9.90 -12.18
C ASP A 27 -1.46 9.63 -11.07
N MET A 28 -1.02 9.31 -9.84
CA MET A 28 -1.96 9.35 -8.71
C MET A 28 -2.17 10.80 -8.26
N GLN A 29 -3.35 11.35 -8.58
CA GLN A 29 -3.81 12.60 -7.98
C GLN A 29 -3.81 12.47 -6.46
N ASN A 30 -3.37 13.52 -5.75
CA ASN A 30 -3.37 13.55 -4.30
C ASN A 30 -4.80 13.27 -3.78
N PRO A 31 -5.04 12.17 -3.03
CA PRO A 31 -6.38 11.83 -2.58
C PRO A 31 -7.01 12.87 -1.65
N ILE A 32 -6.19 13.69 -0.98
CA ILE A 32 -6.66 14.78 -0.12
C ILE A 32 -7.30 15.88 -0.96
N ASP A 33 -6.73 16.18 -2.12
CA ASP A 33 -7.20 17.27 -2.99
C ASP A 33 -8.30 16.78 -3.93
N TYR A 34 -8.21 15.52 -4.37
CA TYR A 34 -9.11 14.96 -5.38
C TYR A 34 -10.54 14.72 -4.88
N TYR A 35 -10.70 14.15 -3.68
CA TYR A 35 -12.03 13.81 -3.15
C TYR A 35 -12.63 14.98 -2.38
N SER A 36 -13.95 15.19 -2.47
CA SER A 36 -14.65 16.02 -1.49
C SER A 36 -14.61 15.40 -0.09
N ASP A 37 -14.85 16.18 0.96
CA ASP A 37 -14.82 15.65 2.34
C ASP A 37 -15.85 14.54 2.57
N LYS A 38 -17.03 14.66 1.94
CA LYS A 38 -18.08 13.63 1.99
C LYS A 38 -17.62 12.34 1.31
N GLU A 39 -17.05 12.42 0.11
CA GLU A 39 -16.54 11.24 -0.60
C GLU A 39 -15.37 10.60 0.13
N PHE A 40 -14.46 11.41 0.67
CA PHE A 40 -13.32 10.96 1.43
C PHE A 40 -13.78 10.20 2.69
N LYS A 41 -14.70 10.79 3.46
CA LYS A 41 -15.25 10.15 4.67
C LYS A 41 -16.01 8.87 4.35
N ASN A 42 -16.78 8.82 3.27
CA ASN A 42 -17.46 7.59 2.86
C ASN A 42 -16.47 6.48 2.47
N ARG A 43 -15.37 6.85 1.81
CA ARG A 43 -14.36 5.91 1.29
C ARG A 43 -13.42 5.37 2.37
N PHE A 44 -13.00 6.22 3.30
CA PHE A 44 -11.97 5.91 4.29
C PHE A 44 -12.49 5.84 5.73
N ARG A 45 -13.74 6.25 5.97
CA ARG A 45 -14.40 6.32 7.29
C ARG A 45 -13.80 7.32 8.28
N PHE A 46 -12.84 8.13 7.84
CA PHE A 46 -12.23 9.23 8.59
C PHE A 46 -12.32 10.53 7.79
N SER A 47 -12.29 11.69 8.45
CA SER A 47 -12.13 12.98 7.76
C SER A 47 -10.68 13.17 7.31
N LYS A 48 -10.47 14.06 6.33
CA LYS A 48 -9.12 14.44 5.87
C LYS A 48 -8.27 14.99 7.03
N THR A 49 -8.86 15.84 7.86
CA THR A 49 -8.22 16.43 9.04
C THR A 49 -7.74 15.36 10.02
N SER A 50 -8.61 14.42 10.43
CA SER A 50 -8.20 13.34 11.33
C SER A 50 -7.10 12.46 10.73
N VAL A 51 -7.10 12.23 9.41
CA VAL A 51 -6.04 11.47 8.74
C VAL A 51 -4.71 12.23 8.78
N ILE A 52 -4.69 13.50 8.40
CA ILE A 52 -3.46 14.30 8.26
C ILE A 52 -2.90 14.72 9.62
N GLU A 53 -3.75 15.20 10.52
CA GLU A 53 -3.32 15.85 11.76
C GLU A 53 -3.17 14.86 12.92
N CYS A 54 -3.84 13.71 12.88
CA CYS A 54 -3.81 12.74 13.97
C CYS A 54 -3.16 11.41 13.55
N LEU A 55 -3.72 10.74 12.53
CA LEU A 55 -3.30 9.38 12.19
C LEU A 55 -1.92 9.33 11.53
N MET A 56 -1.63 10.27 10.64
CA MET A 56 -0.34 10.36 9.95
C MET A 56 0.82 10.53 10.95
N PRO A 57 0.80 11.50 11.89
CA PRO A 57 1.82 11.60 12.93
C PRO A 57 1.86 10.36 13.81
N LEU A 58 0.72 9.89 14.32
CA LEU A 58 0.67 8.76 15.26
C LEU A 58 1.32 7.48 14.69
N ILE A 59 1.10 7.20 13.40
CA ILE A 59 1.54 5.96 12.76
C ILE A 59 2.95 6.10 12.17
N PHE A 60 3.29 7.26 11.61
CA PHE A 60 4.56 7.48 10.92
C PHE A 60 5.46 8.48 11.64
N ASN A 61 5.43 8.48 12.97
CA ASN A 61 6.43 9.18 13.79
C ASN A 61 7.83 8.95 13.21
N GLU A 62 8.67 9.99 13.25
CA GLU A 62 9.91 10.21 12.47
C GLU A 62 10.89 9.02 12.38
N ILE A 63 10.74 8.03 13.24
CA ILE A 63 11.59 6.85 13.42
C ILE A 63 11.45 5.82 12.27
N GLU A 64 10.32 5.78 11.54
CA GLU A 64 10.08 4.76 10.50
C GLU A 64 10.28 5.23 9.05
N ALA A 65 11.03 6.31 8.83
CA ALA A 65 11.53 6.65 7.49
C ALA A 65 12.66 5.69 7.05
N VAL A 66 12.47 4.38 7.22
CA VAL A 66 13.35 3.35 6.67
C VAL A 66 13.27 3.46 5.15
N THR A 67 14.27 4.15 4.61
CA THR A 67 14.53 4.26 3.18
C THR A 67 14.95 2.88 2.69
N THR A 68 13.98 2.01 2.44
CA THR A 68 14.26 0.73 1.81
C THR A 68 14.82 1.03 0.42
N MET A 69 15.96 0.42 0.05
CA MET A 69 16.57 0.50 -1.30
C MET A 69 15.69 -0.10 -2.42
N ARG A 70 14.39 -0.27 -2.15
CA ARG A 70 13.39 -0.61 -3.15
C ARG A 70 13.12 0.66 -3.95
N GLY A 71 13.56 0.67 -5.21
CA GLY A 71 13.23 1.74 -6.14
C GLY A 71 11.72 2.02 -6.11
N LEU A 72 11.35 3.22 -5.66
CA LEU A 72 10.00 3.75 -5.41
C LEU A 72 9.33 3.33 -4.09
N PRO A 73 9.60 4.02 -2.97
CA PRO A 73 8.77 3.93 -1.78
C PRO A 73 7.36 4.50 -2.05
N VAL A 74 6.33 3.72 -1.76
CA VAL A 74 4.94 4.23 -1.74
C VAL A 74 4.84 5.34 -0.67
N PRO A 75 4.24 6.51 -0.96
CA PRO A 75 4.10 7.57 0.03
C PRO A 75 3.32 7.09 1.27
N GLN A 76 3.73 7.54 2.47
CA GLN A 76 3.13 7.14 3.75
C GLN A 76 1.60 7.35 3.78
N LEU A 77 1.14 8.51 3.30
CA LEU A 77 -0.28 8.81 3.15
C LEU A 77 -1.03 7.76 2.32
N ILE A 78 -0.42 7.30 1.22
CA ILE A 78 -1.04 6.29 0.35
C ILE A 78 -1.09 4.92 1.05
N LYS A 79 -0.04 4.55 1.79
CA LYS A 79 -0.05 3.33 2.61
C LYS A 79 -1.20 3.37 3.63
N LEU A 80 -1.34 4.48 4.34
CA LEU A 80 -2.41 4.66 5.33
C LEU A 80 -3.79 4.60 4.68
N LEU A 81 -4.01 5.32 3.59
CA LEU A 81 -5.30 5.33 2.92
C LEU A 81 -5.69 3.96 2.36
N ALA A 82 -4.72 3.18 1.89
CA ALA A 82 -4.97 1.79 1.48
C ALA A 82 -5.47 0.93 2.65
N VAL A 83 -4.84 1.07 3.82
CA VAL A 83 -5.22 0.37 5.05
C VAL A 83 -6.59 0.81 5.55
N LEU A 84 -6.84 2.12 5.66
CA LEU A 84 -8.13 2.66 6.08
C LEU A 84 -9.26 2.23 5.15
N ARG A 85 -9.01 2.20 3.85
CA ARG A 85 -9.97 1.71 2.88
C ARG A 85 -10.30 0.24 3.10
N PHE A 86 -9.29 -0.60 3.35
CA PHE A 86 -9.50 -2.00 3.65
C PHE A 86 -10.37 -2.16 4.90
N TYR A 87 -10.06 -1.48 6.00
CA TYR A 87 -10.86 -1.53 7.22
C TYR A 87 -12.28 -0.98 7.04
N GLY A 88 -12.44 0.08 6.25
CA GLY A 88 -13.74 0.71 6.02
C GLY A 88 -14.66 -0.05 5.05
N THR A 89 -14.13 -1.00 4.27
CA THR A 89 -14.90 -1.71 3.23
C THR A 89 -14.78 -3.24 3.25
N GLY A 90 -13.87 -3.79 4.06
CA GLY A 90 -13.59 -5.23 4.12
C GLY A 90 -12.98 -5.79 2.83
N ASN A 91 -12.56 -4.96 1.88
CA ASN A 91 -12.10 -5.41 0.58
C ASN A 91 -10.87 -4.62 0.10
N ILE A 92 -9.81 -5.35 -0.26
CA ILE A 92 -8.65 -4.77 -0.94
C ILE A 92 -9.04 -4.65 -2.41
N GLN A 93 -9.48 -3.46 -2.83
CA GLN A 93 -9.83 -3.23 -4.23
C GLN A 93 -8.55 -3.25 -5.09
N VAL A 94 -8.11 -4.43 -5.50
CA VAL A 94 -7.14 -4.61 -6.59
C VAL A 94 -7.90 -4.31 -7.88
N LYS A 95 -7.86 -3.06 -8.35
CA LYS A 95 -8.42 -2.73 -9.66
C LYS A 95 -7.60 -3.48 -10.72
N LYS A 96 -8.14 -4.59 -11.25
CA LYS A 96 -7.70 -5.16 -12.54
C LYS A 96 -8.00 -4.12 -13.62
N LYS A 97 -7.00 -3.32 -14.01
CA LYS A 97 -7.05 -2.58 -15.28
C LYS A 97 -7.13 -3.65 -16.39
N HIS A 98 -8.30 -3.77 -17.01
CA HIS A 98 -8.40 -4.40 -18.32
C HIS A 98 -7.70 -3.44 -19.28
N PHE A 99 -6.64 -3.91 -19.92
CA PHE A 99 -5.97 -3.23 -21.03
C PHE A 99 -6.74 -3.52 -22.31
#